data_AF-A0A9P9YY13-F1
#
_entry.id   AF-A0A9P9YY13-F1
#
_cell.length_a   1.000
_cell.length_b   1.000
_cell.length_c   1.000
_cell.angle_alpha   90.00
_cell.angle_beta   90.00
_cell.angle_gamma   90.00
#
_symmetry.space_group_name_H-M   'P 1'
#
loop_
_entity.id
_entity.type
_entity.pdbx_description
1 polymer ?
#
loop_
_entity_poly.entity_id
_entity_poly.type
_entity_poly.pdbx_seq_one_letter_code
_entity_poly.pdbx_strand_id
1 'polypeptide(L)'
;MTTQRLKCDLSPEVTTCLRLKDSVRPDCCPIRDPIPYDGECFVRDIGKELDKLSRRHERMFVKRKRLMEMAIPKRRHCRFVPKCACPFPKSIEMVRPCDVQSHTRTEQLALPTVRRLLQRRRTAILAGDTIGESILNRWLRYSYLSLYSRLSNVQPLVKPKKKKKKTEKQLARHEKYIQKLANPKKAPKPPKPKRSAGEIDQERLKKLASPKAFLEELKPKWELTSQMKGYKATKRLKEISQPVMRENVHINETPEKVSPNALKYKPSARIKEMSEPLTIRDANQGMADVKENPFGIAPNALKYKPSTRIKELAEPKEFENTHIRENPFAISPAALKAKASPRLIELAKPKGG
;
A
#
# COMPACT_ATOMS: atom_id res chain seq x y z
N MET A 1 -24.45 69.49 -13.34
CA MET A 1 -24.36 69.04 -14.74
C MET A 1 -23.86 67.60 -14.74
N THR A 2 -24.78 66.68 -14.96
CA THR A 2 -24.55 65.24 -15.02
C THR A 2 -23.70 64.89 -16.24
N THR A 3 -22.55 64.23 -16.06
CA THR A 3 -21.87 63.52 -17.14
C THR A 3 -21.94 62.02 -16.88
N GLN A 4 -22.78 61.39 -17.70
CA GLN A 4 -23.06 59.96 -17.73
C GLN A 4 -21.77 59.19 -18.03
N ARG A 5 -21.50 58.15 -17.24
CA ARG A 5 -20.53 57.12 -17.61
C ARG A 5 -21.19 56.19 -18.62
N LEU A 6 -20.76 56.27 -19.87
CA LEU A 6 -21.04 55.26 -20.88
C LEU A 6 -20.47 53.92 -20.39
N LYS A 7 -21.36 52.94 -20.25
CA LYS A 7 -20.98 51.53 -20.14
C LYS A 7 -20.35 51.13 -21.47
N CYS A 8 -19.06 50.84 -21.47
CA CYS A 8 -18.47 50.01 -22.51
C CYS A 8 -18.57 48.57 -22.03
N ASP A 9 -19.60 47.90 -22.53
CA ASP A 9 -19.74 46.46 -22.52
C ASP A 9 -18.64 45.86 -23.42
N LEU A 10 -17.54 45.42 -22.83
CA LEU A 10 -16.65 44.45 -23.44
C LEU A 10 -16.51 43.28 -22.48
N SER A 11 -17.26 42.24 -22.85
CA SER A 11 -17.26 40.86 -22.36
C SER A 11 -15.94 40.37 -21.74
N PRO A 12 -15.97 39.69 -20.59
CA PRO A 12 -14.79 39.16 -19.91
C PRO A 12 -14.31 37.81 -20.48
N GLU A 13 -14.25 37.67 -21.81
CA GLU A 13 -14.00 36.35 -22.45
C GLU A 13 -12.65 36.21 -23.15
N VAL A 14 -11.83 37.26 -23.24
CA VAL A 14 -10.54 37.17 -23.95
C VAL A 14 -9.37 37.31 -22.98
N THR A 15 -9.27 36.38 -22.02
CA THR A 15 -7.99 36.01 -21.39
C THR A 15 -7.97 34.49 -21.14
N THR A 16 -7.83 33.74 -22.23
CA THR A 16 -7.58 32.30 -22.23
C THR A 16 -6.15 31.99 -21.79
N CYS A 17 -5.87 32.16 -20.50
CA CYS A 17 -4.73 31.57 -19.82
C CYS A 17 -5.22 30.97 -18.49
N LEU A 18 -5.70 29.72 -18.55
CA LEU A 18 -5.88 28.78 -17.44
C LEU A 18 -6.18 29.41 -16.06
N ARG A 19 -7.45 29.75 -15.80
CA ARG A 19 -7.94 29.99 -14.43
C ARG A 19 -7.95 28.67 -13.67
N LEU A 20 -6.83 28.31 -13.07
CA LEU A 20 -6.83 27.35 -11.97
C LEU A 20 -7.67 27.94 -10.82
N LYS A 21 -8.55 27.13 -10.23
CA LYS A 21 -9.29 27.51 -9.01
C LYS A 21 -8.27 27.86 -7.92
N ASP A 22 -8.56 28.88 -7.11
CA ASP A 22 -7.65 29.43 -6.10
C ASP A 22 -7.11 28.37 -5.11
N SER A 23 -7.84 27.27 -4.92
CA SER A 23 -7.44 26.12 -4.10
C SER A 23 -6.25 25.31 -4.63
N VAL A 24 -5.72 25.61 -5.83
CA VAL A 24 -4.59 24.90 -6.46
C VAL A 24 -3.32 25.76 -6.52
N ARG A 25 -3.36 27.02 -6.07
CA ARG A 25 -2.17 27.87 -5.98
C ARG A 25 -1.41 27.53 -4.69
N PRO A 26 -0.16 27.03 -4.74
CA PRO A 26 0.65 26.94 -3.54
C PRO A 26 1.00 28.36 -3.07
N ASP A 27 0.82 28.64 -1.78
CA ASP A 27 0.92 29.97 -1.13
C ASP A 27 2.28 30.70 -1.24
N CYS A 28 3.18 30.29 -2.13
CA CYS A 28 4.56 30.78 -2.22
C CYS A 28 4.83 31.78 -3.36
N CYS A 29 3.83 32.17 -4.15
CA CYS A 29 4.02 33.22 -5.16
C CYS A 29 3.37 34.53 -4.69
N PRO A 30 4.16 35.55 -4.26
CA PRO A 30 3.61 36.86 -3.96
C PRO A 30 2.95 37.43 -5.22
N ILE A 31 1.76 37.99 -5.05
CA ILE A 31 1.06 38.78 -6.06
C ILE A 31 2.05 39.86 -6.51
N ARG A 32 2.47 39.84 -7.78
CA ARG A 32 3.23 40.95 -8.33
C ARG A 32 2.25 42.09 -8.52
N ASP A 33 2.54 43.23 -7.92
CA ASP A 33 1.78 44.45 -8.16
C ASP A 33 1.72 44.73 -9.67
N PRO A 34 0.56 45.16 -10.19
CA PRO A 34 0.44 45.54 -11.58
C PRO A 34 1.46 46.63 -11.93
N ILE A 35 1.97 46.58 -13.17
CA ILE A 35 2.92 47.57 -13.66
C ILE A 35 2.26 48.96 -13.54
N PRO A 36 2.98 49.98 -13.03
CA PRO A 36 2.43 51.33 -12.92
C PRO A 36 1.90 51.83 -14.27
N TYR A 37 0.81 52.58 -14.27
CA TYR A 37 0.11 53.04 -15.48
C TYR A 37 1.04 53.75 -16.48
N ASP A 38 2.02 54.51 -15.97
CA ASP A 38 3.01 55.24 -16.79
C ASP A 38 4.02 54.30 -17.48
N GLY A 39 4.15 53.06 -17.00
CA GLY A 39 5.01 52.04 -17.58
C GLY A 39 4.39 51.29 -18.76
N GLU A 40 3.06 51.35 -18.93
CA GLU A 40 2.33 50.62 -19.98
C GLU A 40 2.70 51.11 -21.39
N CYS A 41 3.03 52.39 -21.52
CA CYS A 41 3.47 53.00 -22.78
C CYS A 41 4.74 52.33 -23.33
N PHE A 42 5.67 51.92 -22.46
CA PHE A 42 6.93 51.29 -22.86
C PHE A 42 6.82 49.78 -23.07
N VAL A 43 5.74 49.13 -22.61
CA VAL A 43 5.56 47.67 -22.71
C VAL A 43 5.55 47.20 -24.17
N ARG A 44 5.01 48.01 -25.09
CA ARG A 44 5.01 47.68 -26.52
C ARG A 44 6.42 47.67 -27.11
N ASP A 45 7.25 48.62 -26.74
CA ASP A 45 8.60 48.73 -27.31
C ASP A 45 9.57 47.76 -26.64
N ILE A 46 9.47 47.59 -25.32
CA ILE A 46 10.16 46.51 -24.58
C ILE A 46 9.76 45.15 -25.15
N GLY A 47 8.47 44.95 -25.44
CA GLY A 47 7.97 43.73 -26.07
C GLY A 47 8.60 43.48 -27.44
N LYS A 48 8.67 44.50 -28.31
CA LYS A 48 9.32 44.40 -29.63
C LYS A 48 10.82 44.11 -29.52
N GLU A 49 11.52 44.71 -28.57
CA GLU A 49 12.94 44.45 -28.35
C GLU A 49 13.19 43.05 -27.81
N LEU A 50 12.36 42.59 -26.87
CA LEU A 50 12.38 41.21 -26.37
C LEU A 50 12.14 40.22 -27.52
N ASP A 51 11.18 40.51 -28.40
CA ASP A 51 10.86 39.65 -29.54
C ASP A 51 12.02 39.60 -30.56
N LYS A 52 12.69 40.74 -30.80
CA LYS A 52 13.90 40.80 -31.64
C LYS A 52 15.06 40.02 -31.02
N LEU A 53 15.26 40.12 -29.71
CA LEU A 53 16.27 39.34 -28.97
C LEU A 53 15.99 37.84 -29.01
N SER A 54 14.73 37.44 -28.79
CA SER A 54 14.27 36.06 -28.90
C SER A 54 14.51 35.50 -30.31
N ARG A 55 14.14 36.25 -31.36
CA ARG A 55 14.41 35.86 -32.76
C ARG A 55 15.90 35.77 -33.08
N ARG A 56 16.74 36.65 -32.53
CA ARG A 56 18.21 36.55 -32.66
C ARG A 56 18.75 35.33 -31.93
N HIS A 57 18.29 35.05 -30.71
CA HIS A 57 18.65 33.86 -29.96
C HIS A 57 18.26 32.60 -30.74
N GLU A 58 17.05 32.53 -31.30
CA GLU A 58 16.59 31.39 -32.07
C GLU A 58 17.41 31.15 -33.35
N ARG A 59 17.93 32.22 -33.95
CA ARG A 59 18.77 32.18 -35.15
C ARG A 59 20.26 31.90 -34.87
N MET A 60 20.78 32.28 -33.70
CA MET A 60 22.19 32.06 -33.33
C MET A 60 22.51 30.59 -33.05
N PHE A 61 21.54 29.79 -32.60
CA PHE A 61 21.75 28.36 -32.42
C PHE A 61 21.38 27.61 -33.70
N VAL A 62 22.39 27.16 -34.46
CA VAL A 62 22.18 26.05 -35.39
C VAL A 62 21.74 24.86 -34.52
N LYS A 63 20.43 24.59 -34.49
CA LYS A 63 19.82 23.48 -33.75
C LYS A 63 20.20 22.14 -34.39
N ARG A 64 21.49 21.81 -34.41
CA ARG A 64 21.90 20.41 -34.57
C ARG A 64 21.35 19.70 -33.35
N LYS A 65 20.25 18.94 -33.54
CA LYS A 65 19.52 18.22 -32.48
C LYS A 65 20.48 17.51 -31.52
N ARG A 66 21.54 16.91 -32.08
CA ARG A 66 22.62 16.25 -31.33
C ARG A 66 23.37 17.17 -30.36
N LEU A 67 23.75 18.39 -30.76
CA LEU A 67 24.45 19.33 -29.87
C LEU A 67 23.52 19.84 -28.76
N MET A 68 22.24 20.07 -29.09
CA MET A 68 21.23 20.45 -28.10
C MET A 68 20.95 19.32 -27.11
N GLU A 69 20.89 18.06 -27.56
CA GLU A 69 20.78 16.88 -26.70
C GLU A 69 22.00 16.71 -25.79
N MET A 70 23.20 17.01 -26.29
CA MET A 70 24.42 16.97 -25.46
C MET A 70 24.51 18.15 -24.48
N ALA A 71 23.91 19.29 -24.80
CA ALA A 71 23.89 20.47 -23.94
C ALA A 71 22.85 20.38 -22.81
N ILE A 72 21.88 19.46 -22.89
CA ILE A 72 20.99 19.16 -21.76
C ILE A 72 21.82 18.43 -20.70
N PRO A 73 22.05 19.01 -19.52
CA PRO A 73 22.80 18.34 -18.48
C PRO A 73 22.04 17.08 -18.09
N LYS A 74 22.74 15.92 -18.06
CA LYS A 74 22.15 14.63 -17.68
C LYS A 74 21.46 14.64 -16.31
N ARG A 75 21.77 15.64 -15.47
CA ARG A 75 21.15 15.90 -14.17
C ARG A 75 20.70 17.36 -14.11
N ARG A 76 19.43 17.64 -13.84
CA ARG A 76 18.94 19.01 -13.61
C ARG A 76 19.19 19.40 -12.16
N HIS A 77 20.03 20.40 -11.92
CA HIS A 77 20.29 20.91 -10.57
C HIS A 77 19.49 22.20 -10.45
N CYS A 78 18.52 22.28 -9.53
CA CYS A 78 17.93 23.56 -9.20
C CYS A 78 18.96 24.33 -8.37
N ARG A 79 19.29 25.57 -8.75
CA ARG A 79 20.25 26.41 -8.00
C ARG A 79 19.81 26.63 -6.54
N PHE A 80 18.52 26.46 -6.28
CA PHE A 80 17.89 26.52 -4.96
C PHE A 80 17.03 25.27 -4.77
N VAL A 81 17.45 24.37 -3.88
CA VAL A 81 16.62 23.27 -3.38
C VAL A 81 15.98 23.79 -2.08
N PRO A 82 14.65 23.95 -2.00
CA PRO A 82 14.04 24.39 -0.75
C PRO A 82 14.31 23.34 0.33
N LYS A 83 15.05 23.71 1.37
CA LYS A 83 15.19 22.87 2.56
C LYS A 83 13.82 22.82 3.23
N CYS A 84 13.21 21.63 3.33
CA CYS A 84 11.99 21.49 4.11
C CYS A 84 12.30 21.85 5.57
N ALA A 85 11.38 22.56 6.24
CA ALA A 85 11.47 22.83 7.68
C ALA A 85 11.17 21.59 8.54
N CYS A 86 11.46 20.39 8.03
CA CYS A 86 11.34 19.15 8.78
C CYS A 86 12.43 19.10 9.85
N PRO A 87 12.18 18.59 11.07
CA PRO A 87 13.17 18.49 12.15
C PRO A 87 14.27 17.44 11.89
N PHE A 88 14.40 16.91 10.68
CA PHE A 88 15.45 15.95 10.34
C PHE A 88 16.69 16.69 9.82
N PRO A 89 17.83 16.65 10.53
CA PRO A 89 19.04 17.42 10.22
C PRO A 89 19.81 16.90 8.98
N LYS A 90 19.29 15.90 8.26
CA LYS A 90 19.90 15.35 7.06
C LYS A 90 18.89 15.37 5.93
N SER A 91 19.28 15.94 4.78
CA SER A 91 18.54 15.84 3.54
C SER A 91 18.35 14.37 3.17
N ILE A 92 17.11 13.92 3.03
CA ILE A 92 16.80 12.57 2.56
C ILE A 92 17.13 12.54 1.07
N GLU A 93 18.26 11.94 0.70
CA GLU A 93 18.59 11.68 -0.70
C GLU A 93 17.67 10.56 -1.22
N MET A 94 16.69 10.93 -2.04
CA MET A 94 15.82 9.97 -2.72
C MET A 94 16.61 9.28 -3.84
N VAL A 95 17.23 8.14 -3.55
CA VAL A 95 17.92 7.31 -4.56
C VAL A 95 16.87 6.64 -5.46
N ARG A 96 16.83 6.98 -6.75
CA ARG A 96 15.93 6.34 -7.72
C ARG A 96 16.62 5.09 -8.28
N PRO A 97 15.88 4.05 -8.73
CA PRO A 97 16.48 2.83 -9.28
C PRO A 97 17.42 3.04 -10.48
N CYS A 98 17.33 4.19 -11.15
CA CYS A 98 18.19 4.58 -12.27
C CYS A 98 19.54 5.21 -11.84
N ASP A 99 19.70 5.57 -10.55
CA ASP A 99 20.93 6.11 -9.97
C ASP A 99 21.94 5.00 -9.58
N VAL A 100 21.60 3.74 -9.88
CA VAL A 100 22.54 2.62 -9.74
C VAL A 100 23.64 2.79 -10.77
N GLN A 101 24.90 2.78 -10.30
CA GLN A 101 26.12 2.95 -11.09
C GLN A 101 26.05 2.16 -12.41
N SER A 102 26.25 2.84 -13.54
CA SER A 102 26.41 2.20 -14.84
C SER A 102 27.72 1.40 -14.83
N HIS A 103 27.61 0.08 -14.80
CA HIS A 103 28.76 -0.81 -14.75
C HIS A 103 29.63 -0.65 -16.00
N THR A 104 30.89 -0.25 -15.83
CA THR A 104 31.86 -0.20 -16.92
C THR A 104 32.15 -1.61 -17.45
N ARG A 105 32.65 -1.73 -18.68
CA ARG A 105 33.07 -3.02 -19.29
C ARG A 105 34.08 -3.76 -18.39
N THR A 106 34.92 -3.03 -17.66
CA THR A 106 35.86 -3.59 -16.69
C THR A 106 35.17 -4.15 -15.43
N GLU A 107 34.06 -3.55 -14.98
CA GLU A 107 33.21 -4.13 -13.91
C GLU A 107 32.42 -5.36 -14.36
N GLN A 108 32.07 -5.47 -15.66
CA GLN A 108 31.44 -6.65 -16.22
C GLN A 108 32.41 -7.82 -16.40
N LEU A 109 33.69 -7.53 -16.65
CA LEU A 109 34.78 -8.51 -16.72
C LEU A 109 35.28 -8.92 -15.33
N ALA A 110 35.06 -8.10 -14.30
CA ALA A 110 35.30 -8.48 -12.92
C ALA A 110 34.33 -9.61 -12.51
N LEU A 111 34.93 -10.74 -12.17
CA LEU A 111 34.38 -12.09 -12.30
C LEU A 111 32.92 -12.30 -11.84
N PRO A 112 32.13 -13.13 -12.55
CA PRO A 112 30.76 -13.49 -12.20
C PRO A 112 30.59 -14.11 -10.81
N THR A 113 31.67 -14.52 -10.13
CA THR A 113 31.65 -15.02 -8.75
C THR A 113 31.46 -13.90 -7.73
N VAL A 114 32.16 -12.76 -7.83
CA VAL A 114 31.99 -11.62 -6.90
C VAL A 114 30.60 -11.01 -7.06
N ARG A 115 30.11 -10.88 -8.30
CA ARG A 115 28.74 -10.44 -8.58
C ARG A 115 27.70 -11.38 -7.98
N ARG A 116 27.88 -12.69 -8.14
CA ARG A 116 27.02 -13.71 -7.48
C ARG A 116 27.07 -13.59 -5.95
N LEU A 117 28.23 -13.36 -5.36
CA LEU A 117 28.38 -13.16 -3.91
C LEU A 117 27.69 -11.87 -3.42
N LEU A 118 27.81 -10.77 -4.15
CA LEU A 118 27.11 -9.51 -3.83
C LEU A 118 25.59 -9.66 -3.96
N GLN A 119 25.11 -10.35 -4.99
CA GLN A 119 23.69 -10.61 -5.18
C GLN A 119 23.14 -11.52 -4.08
N ARG A 120 23.85 -12.61 -3.74
CA ARG A 120 23.51 -13.50 -2.61
C ARG A 120 23.54 -12.76 -1.28
N ARG A 121 24.43 -11.78 -1.11
CA ARG A 121 24.47 -10.96 0.10
C ARG A 121 23.24 -10.06 0.18
N ARG A 122 22.84 -9.42 -0.93
CA ARG A 122 21.61 -8.60 -0.96
C ARG A 122 20.37 -9.44 -0.63
N THR A 123 20.27 -10.66 -1.15
CA THR A 123 19.15 -11.54 -0.81
C THR A 123 19.18 -11.96 0.66
N ALA A 124 20.35 -12.25 1.23
CA ALA A 124 20.50 -12.57 2.66
C ALA A 124 20.11 -11.38 3.55
N ILE A 125 20.47 -10.14 3.18
CA ILE A 125 20.06 -8.93 3.92
C ILE A 125 18.54 -8.73 3.86
N LEU A 126 17.92 -8.91 2.69
CA LEU A 126 16.47 -8.82 2.54
C LEU A 126 15.73 -9.91 3.32
N ALA A 127 16.32 -11.11 3.42
CA ALA A 127 15.79 -12.22 4.21
C ALA A 127 16.03 -12.06 5.72
N GLY A 128 16.93 -11.17 6.15
CA GLY A 128 17.31 -11.01 7.55
C GLY A 128 18.34 -12.03 8.06
N ASP A 129 19.01 -12.76 7.15
CA ASP A 129 19.95 -13.84 7.48
C ASP A 129 21.31 -13.31 7.94
N THR A 130 21.45 -13.05 9.24
CA THR A 130 22.69 -12.51 9.83
C THR A 130 23.89 -13.45 9.71
N ILE A 131 23.66 -14.77 9.79
CA ILE A 131 24.70 -15.81 9.64
C ILE A 131 25.19 -15.86 8.19
N GLY A 132 24.25 -15.93 7.23
CA GLY A 132 24.56 -15.95 5.80
C GLY A 132 25.31 -14.69 5.36
N GLU A 133 24.90 -13.52 5.86
CA GLU A 133 25.59 -12.26 5.57
C GLU A 133 27.05 -12.30 6.05
N SER A 134 27.31 -12.84 7.25
CA SER A 134 28.66 -12.90 7.82
C SER A 134 29.61 -13.79 7.00
N ILE A 135 29.12 -14.91 6.48
CA ILE A 135 29.86 -15.86 5.63
C ILE A 135 30.13 -15.23 4.26
N LEU A 136 29.11 -14.62 3.65
CA LEU A 136 29.24 -13.93 2.36
C LEU A 136 30.20 -12.75 2.45
N ASN A 137 30.16 -11.98 3.55
CA ASN A 137 31.12 -10.90 3.83
C ASN A 137 32.55 -11.43 4.00
N ARG A 138 32.73 -12.63 4.57
CA ARG A 138 34.05 -13.29 4.65
C ARG A 138 34.54 -13.70 3.26
N TRP A 139 33.70 -14.32 2.44
CA TRP A 139 34.08 -14.73 1.07
C TRP A 139 34.35 -13.53 0.16
N LEU A 140 33.54 -12.48 0.24
CA LEU A 140 33.78 -11.22 -0.48
C LEU A 140 35.14 -10.63 -0.11
N ARG A 141 35.51 -10.61 1.18
CA ARG A 141 36.84 -10.13 1.62
C ARG A 141 37.99 -10.93 1.00
N TYR A 142 37.86 -12.25 0.90
CA TYR A 142 38.87 -13.08 0.24
C TYR A 142 38.90 -12.87 -1.28
N SER A 143 37.75 -12.69 -1.93
CA SER A 143 37.70 -12.46 -3.37
C SER A 143 38.22 -11.07 -3.77
N TYR A 144 37.99 -10.04 -2.94
CA TYR A 144 38.52 -8.68 -3.13
C TYR A 144 40.03 -8.56 -2.84
N LEU A 145 40.71 -9.63 -2.37
CA LEU A 145 42.17 -9.64 -2.24
C LEU A 145 42.88 -10.16 -3.51
N SER A 146 42.12 -10.48 -4.56
CA SER A 146 42.67 -10.91 -5.85
C SER A 146 43.28 -9.75 -6.65
N LEU A 147 44.22 -10.08 -7.54
CA LEU A 147 45.03 -9.18 -8.36
C LEU A 147 44.20 -8.10 -9.09
N TYR A 148 42.98 -8.42 -9.51
CA TYR A 148 42.06 -7.53 -10.21
C TYR A 148 41.39 -6.47 -9.32
N SER A 149 41.31 -6.67 -8.00
CA SER A 149 40.80 -5.65 -7.06
C SER A 149 41.81 -4.53 -6.81
N ARG A 150 43.12 -4.81 -7.01
CA ARG A 150 44.16 -3.78 -6.98
C ARG A 150 44.08 -2.88 -8.23
N LEU A 151 43.74 -3.46 -9.38
CA LEU A 151 43.55 -2.73 -10.63
C LEU A 151 42.31 -1.81 -10.63
N SER A 152 41.28 -2.12 -9.83
CA SER A 152 40.05 -1.32 -9.75
C SER A 152 40.04 -0.25 -8.65
N ASN A 153 41.13 -0.09 -7.87
CA ASN A 153 41.21 0.81 -6.71
C ASN A 153 40.05 0.67 -5.70
N VAL A 154 39.35 -0.47 -5.68
CA VAL A 154 38.27 -0.74 -4.71
C VAL A 154 38.91 -1.27 -3.43
N GLN A 155 38.77 -0.53 -2.34
CA GLN A 155 39.29 -0.99 -1.05
C GLN A 155 38.50 -2.21 -0.55
N PRO A 156 39.18 -3.27 -0.08
CA PRO A 156 38.50 -4.43 0.48
C PRO A 156 37.72 -4.05 1.74
N LEU A 157 36.62 -4.75 1.99
CA LEU A 157 35.79 -4.51 3.19
C LEU A 157 36.62 -4.71 4.47
N VAL A 158 36.64 -3.68 5.32
CA VAL A 158 37.37 -3.71 6.59
C VAL A 158 36.78 -4.79 7.51
N LYS A 159 37.64 -5.58 8.16
CA LYS A 159 37.18 -6.56 9.15
C LYS A 159 36.46 -5.81 10.29
N PRO A 160 35.28 -6.28 10.75
CA PRO A 160 34.63 -5.64 11.88
C PRO A 160 35.58 -5.68 13.09
N LYS A 161 35.75 -4.52 13.74
CA LYS A 161 36.61 -4.43 14.93
C LYS A 161 36.06 -5.39 15.99
N LYS A 162 36.93 -6.26 16.54
CA LYS A 162 36.53 -7.18 17.62
C LYS A 162 36.00 -6.34 18.79
N LYS A 163 34.77 -6.62 19.25
CA LYS A 163 34.19 -5.93 20.40
C LYS A 163 35.05 -6.25 21.63
N LYS A 164 35.62 -5.21 22.25
CA LYS A 164 36.36 -5.37 23.52
C LYS A 164 35.38 -5.76 24.62
N LYS A 165 35.83 -6.56 25.60
CA LYS A 165 35.05 -6.81 26.81
C LYS A 165 34.76 -5.46 27.49
N LYS A 166 33.53 -5.29 28.00
CA LYS A 166 33.16 -4.09 28.73
C LYS A 166 33.99 -4.00 30.01
N THR A 167 34.46 -2.80 30.35
CA THR A 167 35.11 -2.57 31.64
C THR A 167 34.07 -2.63 32.77
N GLU A 168 34.49 -2.85 34.01
CA GLU A 168 33.61 -2.88 35.18
C GLU A 168 32.74 -1.61 35.29
N LYS A 169 33.34 -0.44 35.05
CA LYS A 169 32.60 0.85 35.00
C LYS A 169 31.50 0.86 33.93
N GLN A 170 31.73 0.21 32.78
CA GLN A 170 30.74 0.10 31.71
C GLN A 170 29.66 -0.93 32.03
N LEU A 171 29.99 -2.01 32.75
CA LEU A 171 29.04 -3.00 33.25
C LEU A 171 28.11 -2.37 34.28
N ALA A 172 28.64 -1.62 35.25
CA ALA A 172 27.83 -0.90 36.24
C ALA A 172 26.87 0.12 35.61
N ARG A 173 27.30 0.84 34.56
CA ARG A 173 26.41 1.74 33.79
C ARG A 173 25.31 0.98 33.05
N HIS A 174 25.65 -0.20 32.53
CA HIS A 174 24.71 -1.06 31.82
C HIS A 174 23.66 -1.66 32.77
N GLU A 175 24.05 -2.06 33.98
CA GLU A 175 23.13 -2.52 35.02
C GLU A 175 22.15 -1.42 35.44
N LYS A 176 22.63 -0.17 35.66
CA LYS A 176 21.75 0.97 35.92
C LYS A 176 20.77 1.23 34.77
N TYR A 177 21.20 1.05 33.53
CA TYR A 177 20.31 1.17 32.36
C TYR A 177 19.26 0.07 32.30
N ILE A 178 19.64 -1.18 32.59
CA ILE A 178 18.71 -2.32 32.68
C ILE A 178 17.70 -2.07 33.79
N GLN A 179 18.12 -1.63 34.98
CA GLN A 179 17.21 -1.29 36.09
C GLN A 179 16.19 -0.22 35.68
N LYS A 180 16.61 0.79 34.89
CA LYS A 180 15.70 1.81 34.35
C LYS A 180 14.68 1.24 33.37
N LEU A 181 15.08 0.28 32.54
CA LEU A 181 14.19 -0.40 31.58
C LEU A 181 13.25 -1.42 32.24
N ALA A 182 13.68 -2.03 33.34
CA ALA A 182 12.89 -3.00 34.10
C ALA A 182 11.64 -2.36 34.73
N ASN A 183 11.68 -1.05 34.99
CA ASN A 183 10.52 -0.30 35.44
C ASN A 183 9.47 -0.22 34.31
N PRO A 184 8.19 -0.59 34.57
CA PRO A 184 7.16 -0.54 33.54
C PRO A 184 6.97 0.90 33.04
N LYS A 185 6.93 1.05 31.71
CA LYS A 185 6.69 2.35 31.09
C LYS A 185 5.28 2.82 31.44
N LYS A 186 5.16 3.87 32.25
CA LYS A 186 3.87 4.54 32.47
C LYS A 186 3.39 5.11 31.14
N ALA A 187 2.26 4.63 30.64
CA ALA A 187 1.65 5.20 29.44
C ALA A 187 1.40 6.70 29.67
N PRO A 188 1.77 7.58 28.73
CA PRO A 188 1.42 8.99 28.84
C PRO A 188 -0.09 9.10 28.92
N LYS A 189 -0.60 9.84 29.92
CA LYS A 189 -2.03 10.11 30.00
C LYS A 189 -2.44 10.85 28.72
N PRO A 190 -3.54 10.46 28.05
CA PRO A 190 -4.00 11.19 26.88
C PRO A 190 -4.21 12.67 27.26
N PRO A 191 -3.94 13.62 26.34
CA PRO A 191 -4.23 15.02 26.61
C PRO A 191 -5.70 15.15 26.96
N LYS A 192 -6.02 16.01 27.93
CA LYS A 192 -7.42 16.28 28.28
C LYS A 192 -8.15 16.71 27.00
N PRO A 193 -9.34 16.15 26.70
CA PRO A 193 -10.10 16.58 25.55
C PRO A 193 -10.36 18.09 25.66
N LYS A 194 -10.25 18.80 24.54
CA LYS A 194 -10.46 20.26 24.51
C LYS A 194 -11.90 20.67 24.84
N ARG A 195 -12.85 19.72 24.74
CA ARG A 195 -14.29 19.95 24.94
C ARG A 195 -14.71 19.49 26.32
N SER A 196 -15.62 20.25 26.92
CA SER A 196 -16.26 19.87 28.18
C SER A 196 -17.22 18.70 27.98
N ALA A 197 -17.46 17.91 29.04
CA ALA A 197 -18.43 16.82 28.98
C ALA A 197 -19.84 17.39 28.73
N GLY A 198 -20.48 16.98 27.63
CA GLY A 198 -21.81 17.46 27.24
C GLY A 198 -21.83 18.52 26.14
N GLU A 199 -20.66 19.00 25.70
CA GLU A 199 -20.56 19.99 24.62
C GLU A 199 -20.76 19.32 23.25
N ILE A 200 -21.93 19.59 22.65
CA ILE A 200 -22.35 19.00 21.38
C ILE A 200 -22.12 19.99 20.23
N ASP A 201 -21.41 19.53 19.22
CA ASP A 201 -21.15 20.27 18.00
C ASP A 201 -22.36 20.20 17.06
N GLN A 202 -23.17 21.27 17.05
CA GLN A 202 -24.45 21.31 16.34
C GLN A 202 -24.29 21.11 14.83
N GLU A 203 -23.22 21.62 14.22
CA GLU A 203 -22.95 21.46 12.79
C GLU A 203 -22.64 20.01 12.45
N ARG A 204 -21.82 19.36 13.28
CA ARG A 204 -21.53 17.94 13.14
C ARG A 204 -22.79 17.09 13.29
N LEU A 205 -23.67 17.46 14.23
CA LEU A 205 -24.91 16.72 14.47
C LEU A 205 -25.87 16.85 13.29
N LYS A 206 -26.02 18.05 12.71
CA LYS A 206 -26.76 18.26 11.45
C LYS A 206 -26.19 17.46 10.29
N LYS A 207 -24.87 17.38 10.17
CA LYS A 207 -24.19 16.58 9.13
C LYS A 207 -24.43 15.07 9.32
N LEU A 208 -24.41 14.58 10.56
CA LEU A 208 -24.70 13.17 10.86
C LEU A 208 -26.19 12.83 10.72
N ALA A 209 -27.08 13.80 10.96
CA ALA A 209 -28.52 13.66 10.76
C ALA A 209 -28.92 13.68 9.28
N SER A 210 -28.11 14.29 8.41
CA SER A 210 -28.38 14.24 6.97
C SER A 210 -28.25 12.80 6.43
N PRO A 211 -29.23 12.30 5.65
CA PRO A 211 -29.16 10.97 5.08
C PRO A 211 -27.95 10.89 4.15
N LYS A 212 -27.14 9.84 4.31
CA LYS A 212 -26.01 9.59 3.42
C LYS A 212 -26.57 9.28 2.03
N ALA A 213 -26.32 10.16 1.06
CA ALA A 213 -26.70 9.92 -0.33
C ALA A 213 -26.05 8.61 -0.80
N PHE A 214 -26.86 7.56 -0.97
CA PHE A 214 -26.40 6.31 -1.55
C PHE A 214 -26.36 6.51 -3.06
N LEU A 215 -25.19 6.85 -3.59
CA LEU A 215 -24.95 6.72 -5.01
C LEU A 215 -24.81 5.24 -5.29
N GLU A 216 -25.82 4.67 -5.95
CA GLU A 216 -25.76 3.29 -6.41
C GLU A 216 -24.61 3.20 -7.42
N GLU A 217 -23.50 2.60 -6.99
CA GLU A 217 -22.37 2.32 -7.87
C GLU A 217 -22.84 1.29 -8.89
N LEU A 218 -23.38 1.76 -10.02
CA LEU A 218 -23.66 0.94 -11.18
C LEU A 218 -22.32 0.40 -11.67
N LYS A 219 -21.94 -0.78 -11.16
CA LYS A 219 -20.76 -1.50 -11.62
C LYS A 219 -20.95 -1.71 -13.12
N PRO A 220 -20.04 -1.20 -13.96
CA PRO A 220 -20.14 -1.42 -15.39
C PRO A 220 -20.18 -2.93 -15.64
N LYS A 221 -21.01 -3.36 -16.60
CA LYS A 221 -21.03 -4.76 -17.03
C LYS A 221 -19.60 -5.14 -17.43
N TRP A 222 -19.12 -6.27 -16.93
CA TRP A 222 -17.75 -6.68 -17.19
C TRP A 222 -17.63 -7.13 -18.64
N GLU A 223 -16.90 -6.35 -19.43
CA GLU A 223 -16.64 -6.62 -20.85
C GLU A 223 -15.14 -6.73 -21.09
N LEU A 224 -14.73 -7.70 -21.92
CA LEU A 224 -13.34 -7.79 -22.36
C LEU A 224 -12.98 -6.56 -23.18
N THR A 225 -11.94 -5.85 -22.77
CA THR A 225 -11.39 -4.74 -23.55
C THR A 225 -10.97 -5.22 -24.93
N SER A 226 -11.03 -4.34 -25.93
CA SER A 226 -10.65 -4.69 -27.32
C SER A 226 -9.24 -5.28 -27.42
N GLN A 227 -8.33 -4.87 -26.52
CA GLN A 227 -6.96 -5.39 -26.46
C GLN A 227 -6.89 -6.83 -25.92
N MET A 228 -7.75 -7.17 -24.96
CA MET A 228 -7.83 -8.54 -24.43
C MET A 228 -8.39 -9.51 -25.45
N LYS A 229 -9.32 -9.09 -26.30
CA LYS A 229 -9.88 -9.94 -27.38
C LYS A 229 -8.81 -10.43 -28.38
N GLY A 230 -7.79 -9.61 -28.63
CA GLY A 230 -6.70 -9.94 -29.55
C GLY A 230 -5.40 -10.40 -28.89
N TYR A 231 -5.37 -10.57 -27.56
CA TYR A 231 -4.14 -10.84 -26.84
C TYR A 231 -3.62 -12.27 -27.10
N LYS A 232 -2.38 -12.35 -27.57
CA LYS A 232 -1.64 -13.63 -27.72
C LYS A 232 -0.61 -13.75 -26.60
N ALA A 233 -0.69 -14.83 -25.83
CA ALA A 233 0.26 -15.09 -24.74
C ALA A 233 1.71 -15.14 -25.25
N THR A 234 2.60 -14.44 -24.55
CA THR A 234 4.03 -14.46 -24.86
C THR A 234 4.64 -15.84 -24.62
N LYS A 235 5.77 -16.16 -25.27
CA LYS A 235 6.48 -17.43 -25.09
C LYS A 235 6.78 -17.72 -23.61
N ARG A 236 7.23 -16.69 -22.88
CA ARG A 236 7.48 -16.75 -21.43
C ARG A 236 6.23 -17.09 -20.61
N LEU A 237 5.07 -16.54 -20.96
CA LEU A 237 3.82 -16.87 -20.26
C LEU A 237 3.44 -18.34 -20.48
N LYS A 238 3.67 -18.87 -21.70
CA LYS A 238 3.46 -20.28 -22.00
C LYS A 238 4.43 -21.20 -21.23
N GLU A 239 5.67 -20.78 -21.04
CA GLU A 239 6.66 -21.51 -20.24
C GLU A 239 6.28 -21.51 -18.75
N ILE A 240 5.86 -20.36 -18.21
CA ILE A 240 5.45 -20.25 -16.80
C ILE A 240 4.15 -21.03 -16.53
N SER A 241 3.26 -21.14 -17.51
CA SER A 241 2.03 -21.93 -17.36
C SER A 241 2.27 -23.44 -17.33
N GLN A 242 3.46 -23.92 -17.70
CA GLN A 242 3.76 -25.34 -17.59
C GLN A 242 3.93 -25.73 -16.11
N PRO A 243 3.33 -26.83 -15.65
CA PRO A 243 3.49 -27.29 -14.28
C PRO A 243 4.95 -27.66 -14.02
N VAL A 244 5.49 -27.19 -12.89
CA VAL A 244 6.84 -27.55 -12.47
C VAL A 244 6.82 -28.97 -11.90
N MET A 245 7.27 -29.94 -12.69
CA MET A 245 7.49 -31.31 -12.21
C MET A 245 8.67 -31.28 -11.22
N ARG A 246 8.38 -31.47 -9.94
CA ARG A 246 9.41 -31.66 -8.91
C ARG A 246 9.59 -33.16 -8.71
N GLU A 247 10.82 -33.64 -8.80
CA GLU A 247 11.14 -35.00 -8.37
C GLU A 247 10.72 -35.16 -6.90
N ASN A 248 10.02 -36.24 -6.57
CA ASN A 248 9.50 -36.51 -5.24
C ASN A 248 10.65 -36.91 -4.30
N VAL A 249 11.46 -35.94 -3.87
CA VAL A 249 12.63 -36.16 -2.99
C VAL A 249 12.27 -36.78 -1.64
N HIS A 250 10.98 -36.82 -1.26
CA HIS A 250 10.51 -37.25 0.05
C HIS A 250 9.87 -38.64 0.08
N ILE A 251 9.74 -39.32 -1.06
CA ILE A 251 9.31 -40.72 -1.08
C ILE A 251 10.60 -41.53 -1.11
N ASN A 252 11.01 -42.07 0.04
CA ASN A 252 12.01 -43.13 0.05
C ASN A 252 11.46 -44.25 -0.82
N GLU A 253 12.07 -44.50 -1.97
CA GLU A 253 11.65 -45.52 -2.95
C GLU A 253 11.56 -46.93 -2.32
N THR A 254 12.18 -47.13 -1.16
CA THR A 254 12.09 -48.36 -0.36
C THR A 254 11.74 -48.02 1.10
N PRO A 255 10.46 -47.96 1.49
CA PRO A 255 10.04 -47.67 2.86
C PRO A 255 10.49 -48.75 3.87
N GLU A 256 10.81 -49.94 3.39
CA GLU A 256 11.27 -51.09 4.21
C GLU A 256 12.74 -50.97 4.65
N LYS A 257 13.53 -50.15 3.96
CA LYS A 257 14.98 -50.08 4.21
C LYS A 257 15.29 -49.12 5.35
N VAL A 258 15.02 -49.56 6.57
CA VAL A 258 15.44 -48.85 7.79
C VAL A 258 16.96 -48.96 7.93
N SER A 259 17.63 -47.86 8.26
CA SER A 259 19.09 -47.88 8.47
C SER A 259 19.45 -48.82 9.64
N PRO A 260 20.54 -49.62 9.55
CA PRO A 260 20.93 -50.54 10.62
C PRO A 260 21.28 -49.82 11.92
N ASN A 261 21.70 -48.54 11.84
CA ASN A 261 21.94 -47.71 13.01
C ASN A 261 20.64 -47.34 13.75
N ALA A 262 19.54 -47.14 13.02
CA ALA A 262 18.24 -46.88 13.65
C ALA A 262 17.74 -48.10 14.43
N LEU A 263 17.96 -49.32 13.92
CA LEU A 263 17.62 -50.58 14.61
C LEU A 263 18.43 -50.80 15.89
N LYS A 264 19.69 -50.35 15.93
CA LYS A 264 20.61 -50.51 17.08
C LYS A 264 20.62 -49.31 18.03
N TYR A 265 19.86 -48.25 17.73
CA TYR A 265 19.92 -47.01 18.48
C TYR A 265 19.32 -47.18 19.88
N LYS A 266 20.10 -46.84 20.90
CA LYS A 266 19.63 -46.75 22.29
C LYS A 266 19.27 -45.29 22.61
N PRO A 267 18.01 -44.97 22.92
CA PRO A 267 17.60 -43.60 23.22
C PRO A 267 18.29 -43.06 24.48
N SER A 268 18.67 -41.79 24.43
CA SER A 268 19.26 -41.08 25.57
C SER A 268 18.25 -40.94 26.72
N ALA A 269 18.74 -40.73 27.94
CA ALA A 269 17.89 -40.56 29.13
C ALA A 269 16.83 -39.45 28.92
N ARG A 270 17.23 -38.33 28.29
CA ARG A 270 16.31 -37.23 27.95
C ARG A 270 15.24 -37.63 26.93
N ILE A 271 15.57 -38.46 25.95
CA ILE A 271 14.59 -38.93 24.96
C ILE A 271 13.58 -39.85 25.65
N LYS A 272 14.03 -40.69 26.59
CA LYS A 272 13.14 -41.51 27.41
C LYS A 272 12.20 -40.65 28.26
N GLU A 273 12.73 -39.66 28.96
CA GLU A 273 11.96 -38.70 29.75
C GLU A 273 10.92 -37.93 28.91
N MET A 274 11.30 -37.46 27.72
CA MET A 274 10.37 -36.79 26.80
C MET A 274 9.34 -37.74 26.17
N SER A 275 9.63 -39.04 26.12
CA SER A 275 8.72 -40.06 25.57
C SER A 275 7.75 -40.61 26.61
N GLU A 276 8.00 -40.36 27.90
CA GLU A 276 7.05 -40.69 28.94
C GLU A 276 5.77 -39.85 28.74
N PRO A 277 4.59 -40.47 28.71
CA PRO A 277 3.35 -39.74 28.56
C PRO A 277 3.18 -38.83 29.79
N LEU A 278 2.93 -37.54 29.56
CA LEU A 278 2.61 -36.62 30.65
C LEU A 278 1.41 -37.17 31.43
N THR A 279 1.63 -37.48 32.71
CA THR A 279 0.62 -38.01 33.64
C THR A 279 -0.48 -36.99 33.94
N ILE A 280 -0.18 -35.71 33.72
CA ILE A 280 -1.10 -34.58 33.90
C ILE A 280 -1.14 -33.84 32.56
N ARG A 281 -2.32 -33.75 31.95
CA ARG A 281 -2.55 -33.07 30.67
C ARG A 281 -2.45 -31.55 30.81
N ASP A 282 -1.30 -31.04 31.21
CA ASP A 282 -1.05 -29.59 31.31
C ASP A 282 -0.71 -28.96 29.95
N ALA A 283 -0.48 -29.78 28.91
CA ALA A 283 -0.17 -29.29 27.56
C ALA A 283 -1.37 -28.72 26.78
N ASN A 284 -2.60 -28.86 27.30
CA ASN A 284 -3.83 -28.32 26.69
C ASN A 284 -4.50 -27.24 27.55
N GLN A 285 -3.73 -26.46 28.32
CA GLN A 285 -4.21 -25.16 28.86
C GLN A 285 -4.15 -24.02 27.83
N GLY A 286 -4.27 -24.35 26.54
CA GLY A 286 -4.80 -23.40 25.57
C GLY A 286 -6.31 -23.43 25.72
N MET A 287 -6.89 -22.30 26.15
CA MET A 287 -8.33 -22.01 26.29
C MET A 287 -9.26 -22.90 25.46
N ALA A 288 -9.54 -24.09 25.96
CA ALA A 288 -10.60 -24.94 25.46
C ALA A 288 -11.76 -24.69 26.40
N ASP A 289 -12.77 -23.97 25.93
CA ASP A 289 -14.06 -23.76 26.59
C ASP A 289 -14.86 -25.08 26.72
N VAL A 290 -14.20 -26.21 26.95
CA VAL A 290 -14.87 -27.46 27.28
C VAL A 290 -15.09 -27.43 28.77
N LYS A 291 -16.16 -26.72 29.15
CA LYS A 291 -16.73 -26.78 30.49
C LYS A 291 -16.89 -28.25 30.87
N GLU A 292 -16.43 -28.63 32.06
CA GLU A 292 -16.46 -30.03 32.57
C GLU A 292 -17.85 -30.69 32.49
N ASN A 293 -18.92 -29.88 32.38
CA ASN A 293 -20.25 -30.30 32.00
C ASN A 293 -20.77 -29.43 30.84
N PRO A 294 -20.88 -29.97 29.60
CA PRO A 294 -21.37 -29.23 28.43
C PRO A 294 -22.77 -28.65 28.60
N PHE A 295 -23.60 -29.25 29.48
CA PHE A 295 -24.95 -28.81 29.78
C PHE A 295 -25.04 -28.00 31.08
N GLY A 296 -23.90 -27.74 31.75
CA GLY A 296 -23.85 -26.97 32.98
C GLY A 296 -24.14 -25.50 32.71
N ILE A 297 -25.31 -25.02 33.13
CA ILE A 297 -25.68 -23.60 33.07
C ILE A 297 -24.80 -22.83 34.07
N ALA A 298 -24.28 -21.66 33.69
CA ALA A 298 -23.48 -20.86 34.62
C ALA A 298 -24.35 -20.37 35.81
N PRO A 299 -23.84 -20.36 37.04
CA PRO A 299 -24.62 -19.95 38.21
C PRO A 299 -25.13 -18.51 38.11
N ASN A 300 -24.43 -17.65 37.37
CA ASN A 300 -24.87 -16.27 37.12
C ASN A 300 -25.99 -16.19 36.08
N ALA A 301 -26.08 -17.13 35.15
CA ALA A 301 -27.18 -17.19 34.19
C ALA A 301 -28.50 -17.56 34.88
N LEU A 302 -28.47 -18.44 35.89
CA LEU A 302 -29.63 -18.78 36.72
C LEU A 302 -30.13 -17.59 37.56
N LYS A 303 -29.24 -16.66 37.93
CA LYS A 303 -29.55 -15.48 38.76
C LYS A 303 -29.88 -14.23 37.94
N TYR A 304 -29.74 -14.28 36.62
CA TYR A 304 -29.88 -13.11 35.76
C TYR A 304 -31.36 -12.70 35.64
N LYS A 305 -31.64 -11.41 35.84
CA LYS A 305 -32.96 -10.81 35.58
C LYS A 305 -32.92 -10.08 34.23
N PRO A 306 -33.83 -10.39 33.28
CA PRO A 306 -33.82 -9.77 31.96
C PRO A 306 -34.10 -8.26 32.06
N SER A 307 -33.40 -7.48 31.26
CA SER A 307 -33.62 -6.03 31.17
C SER A 307 -34.99 -5.70 30.56
N THR A 308 -35.48 -4.48 30.81
CA THR A 308 -36.76 -3.99 30.26
C THR A 308 -36.81 -4.13 28.73
N ARG A 309 -35.73 -3.75 28.04
CA ARG A 309 -35.59 -3.92 26.59
C ARG A 309 -35.71 -5.37 26.12
N ILE A 310 -35.16 -6.33 26.87
CA ILE A 310 -35.28 -7.76 26.51
C ILE A 310 -36.72 -8.23 26.64
N LYS A 311 -37.46 -7.71 27.64
CA LYS A 311 -38.89 -8.00 27.79
C LYS A 311 -39.71 -7.41 26.65
N GLU A 312 -39.47 -6.16 26.28
CA GLU A 312 -40.12 -5.50 25.12
C GLU A 312 -39.86 -6.24 23.81
N LEU A 313 -38.63 -6.75 23.60
CA LEU A 313 -38.31 -7.53 22.40
C LEU A 313 -38.89 -8.94 22.41
N ALA A 314 -39.17 -9.49 23.60
CA ALA A 314 -39.81 -10.80 23.75
C ALA A 314 -41.32 -10.74 23.55
N GLU A 315 -41.92 -9.55 23.61
CA GLU A 315 -43.34 -9.36 23.28
C GLU A 315 -43.55 -9.65 21.79
N PRO A 316 -44.52 -10.52 21.44
CA PRO A 316 -44.77 -10.90 20.06
C PRO A 316 -45.23 -9.67 19.27
N LYS A 317 -44.54 -9.40 18.17
CA LYS A 317 -44.92 -8.30 17.28
C LYS A 317 -46.13 -8.73 16.47
N GLU A 318 -47.26 -8.06 16.66
CA GLU A 318 -48.44 -8.25 15.82
C GLU A 318 -48.11 -7.87 14.38
N PHE A 319 -48.22 -8.82 13.46
CA PHE A 319 -47.99 -8.61 12.03
C PHE A 319 -49.33 -8.72 11.31
N GLU A 320 -49.82 -7.60 10.80
CA GLU A 320 -50.99 -7.59 9.93
C GLU A 320 -50.61 -8.12 8.55
N ASN A 321 -51.12 -9.31 8.22
CA ASN A 321 -50.90 -9.95 6.92
C ASN A 321 -51.73 -9.26 5.82
N THR A 322 -51.26 -8.10 5.35
CA THR A 322 -51.90 -7.37 4.23
C THR A 322 -51.82 -8.10 2.88
N HIS A 323 -51.04 -9.18 2.80
CA HIS A 323 -50.81 -9.94 1.57
C HIS A 323 -51.80 -11.08 1.33
N ILE A 324 -52.56 -11.49 2.34
CA ILE A 324 -53.58 -12.53 2.18
C ILE A 324 -54.90 -11.83 1.88
N ARG A 325 -55.38 -11.96 0.65
CA ARG A 325 -56.74 -11.51 0.31
C ARG A 325 -57.73 -12.30 1.17
N GLU A 326 -58.72 -11.62 1.75
CA GLU A 326 -59.74 -12.25 2.59
C GLU A 326 -60.45 -13.43 1.90
N ASN A 327 -60.57 -13.39 0.57
CA ASN A 327 -61.11 -14.48 -0.22
C ASN A 327 -60.16 -14.87 -1.37
N PRO A 328 -59.41 -15.98 -1.26
CA PRO A 328 -58.41 -16.38 -2.24
C PRO A 328 -59.00 -16.77 -3.60
N PHE A 329 -60.31 -17.04 -3.65
CA PHE A 329 -61.03 -17.42 -4.88
C PHE A 329 -61.79 -16.25 -5.54
N ALA A 330 -61.70 -15.04 -4.99
CA ALA A 330 -62.32 -13.86 -5.58
C ALA A 330 -61.60 -13.46 -6.87
N ILE A 331 -62.21 -13.78 -8.01
CA ILE A 331 -61.79 -13.35 -9.34
C ILE A 331 -62.29 -11.90 -9.54
N SER A 332 -61.44 -11.02 -10.08
CA SER A 332 -61.86 -9.65 -10.33
C SER A 332 -62.97 -9.60 -11.40
N PRO A 333 -63.96 -8.70 -11.28
CA PRO A 333 -65.04 -8.59 -12.27
C PRO A 333 -64.53 -8.21 -13.65
N ALA A 334 -63.36 -7.56 -13.73
CA ALA A 334 -62.68 -7.26 -14.99
C ALA A 334 -62.16 -8.54 -15.67
N ALA A 335 -61.65 -9.52 -14.91
CA ALA A 335 -61.20 -10.79 -15.46
C ALA A 335 -62.37 -11.64 -16.00
N LEU A 336 -63.54 -11.60 -15.34
CA LEU A 336 -64.76 -12.26 -15.85
C LEU A 336 -65.27 -11.63 -17.16
N LYS A 337 -65.08 -10.33 -17.35
CA LYS A 337 -65.48 -9.59 -18.55
C LYS A 337 -64.42 -9.59 -19.66
N ALA A 338 -63.21 -10.06 -19.37
CA ALA A 338 -62.11 -10.02 -20.31
C ALA A 338 -62.34 -11.02 -21.45
N LYS A 339 -62.41 -10.51 -22.68
CA LYS A 339 -62.43 -11.34 -23.89
C LYS A 339 -61.00 -11.56 -24.37
N ALA A 340 -60.67 -12.79 -24.76
CA ALA A 340 -59.37 -13.12 -25.32
C ALA A 340 -59.12 -12.33 -26.61
N SER A 341 -57.88 -11.87 -26.81
CA SER A 341 -57.49 -11.19 -28.04
C SER A 341 -57.50 -12.17 -29.23
N PRO A 342 -57.77 -11.71 -30.47
CA PRO A 342 -57.85 -12.59 -31.63
C PRO A 342 -56.58 -13.44 -31.82
N ARG A 343 -55.41 -12.85 -31.56
CA ARG A 343 -54.12 -13.55 -31.60
C ARG A 343 -54.01 -14.68 -30.57
N LEU A 344 -54.54 -14.50 -29.36
CA LEU A 344 -54.55 -15.56 -28.34
C LEU A 344 -55.49 -16.70 -28.73
N ILE A 345 -56.61 -16.38 -29.39
CA ILE A 345 -57.54 -17.38 -29.92
C ILE A 345 -56.88 -18.18 -31.04
N GLU A 346 -56.11 -17.53 -31.93
CA GLU A 346 -55.35 -18.21 -32.98
C GLU A 346 -54.24 -19.11 -32.43
N LEU A 347 -53.51 -18.64 -31.41
CA LEU A 347 -52.47 -19.43 -30.75
C LEU A 347 -53.02 -20.60 -29.92
N ALA A 348 -54.26 -20.47 -29.43
CA ALA A 348 -54.94 -21.52 -28.69
C ALA A 348 -55.47 -22.64 -29.61
N LYS A 349 -55.51 -22.44 -30.93
CA LYS A 349 -55.80 -23.53 -31.86
C LYS A 349 -54.64 -24.52 -31.84
N PRO A 350 -54.89 -25.82 -31.65
CA PRO A 350 -53.83 -26.81 -31.70
C PRO A 350 -53.16 -26.78 -33.08
N LYS A 351 -51.83 -26.87 -33.12
CA LYS A 351 -51.09 -27.04 -34.38
C LYS A 351 -51.28 -28.48 -34.85
N GLY A 352 -52.33 -28.74 -35.60
CA GLY A 352 -52.54 -30.02 -36.29
C GLY A 352 -54.00 -30.46 -36.32
N GLY A 353 -54.62 -30.23 -37.47
CA GLY A 353 -55.86 -30.83 -37.96
C GLY A 353 -55.81 -30.73 -39.48
#